data_AF-A0A369B978-F1
#
_entry.id   AF-A0A369B978-F1
#
_cell.length_a   1.000
_cell.length_b   1.000
_cell.length_c   1.000
_cell.angle_alpha   90.00
_cell.angle_beta   90.00
_cell.angle_gamma   90.00
#
_symmetry.space_group_name_H-M   'P 1'
#
loop_
_entity.id
_entity.type
_entity.pdbx_description
1 polymer ?
#
loop_
_entity_poly.entity_id
_entity_poly.type
_entity_poly.pdbx_seq_one_letter_code
_entity_poly.pdbx_strand_id
1 'polypeptide(L)'
;MVETKSIKVAASTYEILKEAAEKENTTLQAILDKLAREYKTKKFFEEVNLAYERMSSEDWENELAERKELDITLMDGSGDASDETW
;
A
#
# COMPACT_ATOMS: atom_id res chain seq x y z
N MET A 1 26.07 -2.85 -6.28
CA MET A 1 26.29 -2.34 -4.91
C MET A 1 25.18 -1.33 -4.63
N VAL A 2 24.53 -1.38 -3.47
CA VAL A 2 23.49 -0.41 -3.09
C VAL A 2 24.19 0.85 -2.58
N GLU A 3 23.83 2.02 -3.10
CA GLU A 3 24.34 3.31 -2.63
C GLU A 3 23.71 3.63 -1.27
N THR A 4 24.53 3.96 -0.27
CA THR A 4 24.06 4.33 1.07
C THR A 4 24.31 5.81 1.34
N LYS A 5 23.40 6.45 2.09
CA LYS A 5 23.51 7.85 2.51
C LYS A 5 23.28 7.95 4.01
N SER A 6 23.92 8.91 4.65
CA SER A 6 23.74 9.20 6.08
C SER A 6 22.81 10.39 6.27
N ILE A 7 21.85 10.26 7.18
CA ILE A 7 20.94 11.33 7.60
C ILE A 7 21.17 11.65 9.08
N LYS A 8 20.94 12.91 9.44
CA LYS A 8 20.93 13.32 10.85
C LYS A 8 19.54 13.10 11.42
N VAL A 9 19.45 12.44 12.57
CA VAL A 9 18.21 12.21 13.31
C VAL A 9 18.40 12.61 14.77
N ALA A 10 17.31 12.93 15.46
CA ALA A 10 17.36 13.16 16.90
C ALA A 10 17.76 11.87 17.63
N ALA A 11 18.46 12.00 18.76
CA ALA A 11 18.87 10.85 19.56
C ALA A 11 17.68 9.99 20.01
N SER A 12 16.57 10.63 20.40
CA SER A 12 15.33 9.93 20.75
C SER A 12 14.75 9.12 19.59
N THR A 13 14.79 9.64 18.36
CA THR A 13 14.34 8.91 17.16
C THR A 13 15.23 7.70 16.88
N TYR A 14 16.54 7.84 17.04
CA TYR A 14 17.47 6.73 16.86
C TYR A 14 17.18 5.59 17.84
N GLU A 15 16.95 5.88 19.13
CA GLU A 15 16.62 4.85 20.12
C GLU A 15 15.30 4.14 19.78
N ILE A 16 14.26 4.87 19.35
CA ILE A 16 12.99 4.26 18.91
C ILE A 16 13.22 3.29 17.74
N LEU A 17 14.00 3.72 16.73
CA LEU A 17 14.31 2.87 15.56
C LEU A 17 15.12 1.64 15.96
N LYS A 18 16.04 1.80 16.93
CA LYS A 18 16.87 0.72 17.43
C LYS A 18 16.05 -0.32 18.18
N GLU A 19 15.17 0.11 19.09
CA GLU A 19 14.24 -0.79 19.78
C GLU A 19 13.35 -1.55 18.80
N ALA A 20 12.86 -0.88 17.74
CA ALA A 20 12.06 -1.52 16.71
C ALA A 20 12.86 -2.59 15.94
N ALA A 21 14.11 -2.27 15.57
CA ALA A 21 14.99 -3.21 14.88
C ALA A 21 15.31 -4.44 15.74
N GLU A 22 15.56 -4.25 17.04
CA GLU A 22 15.80 -5.33 18.00
C GLU A 22 14.56 -6.22 18.16
N LYS A 23 13.37 -5.62 18.31
CA LYS A 23 12.09 -6.36 18.42
C LYS A 23 11.75 -7.18 17.19
N GLU A 24 12.04 -6.64 16.00
CA GLU A 24 11.79 -7.31 14.72
C GLU A 24 12.96 -8.19 14.26
N ASN A 25 14.03 -8.31 15.06
CA ASN A 25 15.27 -9.03 14.73
C ASN A 25 15.79 -8.68 13.32
N THR A 26 15.86 -7.38 13.03
CA THR A 26 16.23 -6.84 11.72
C THR A 26 17.22 -5.68 11.87
N THR A 27 17.64 -5.09 10.74
CA THR A 27 18.57 -3.96 10.75
C THR A 27 17.84 -2.62 10.84
N LEU A 28 18.52 -1.60 11.36
CA LEU A 28 17.99 -0.22 11.38
C LEU A 28 17.62 0.28 9.98
N GLN A 29 18.39 -0.12 8.96
CA GLN A 29 18.12 0.20 7.57
C GLN A 29 16.81 -0.44 7.09
N ALA A 30 16.57 -1.71 7.41
CA ALA A 30 15.34 -2.39 7.04
C ALA A 30 14.10 -1.75 7.70
N ILE A 31 14.21 -1.30 8.95
CA ILE A 31 13.15 -0.53 9.61
C ILE A 31 12.90 0.80 8.89
N LEU A 32 13.96 1.55 8.53
CA LEU A 32 13.83 2.80 7.79
C LEU A 32 13.18 2.60 6.41
N ASP A 33 13.58 1.56 5.68
CA ASP A 33 13.02 1.22 4.38
C ASP A 33 11.53 0.85 4.49
N LYS A 34 11.17 0.06 5.52
CA LYS A 34 9.79 -0.30 5.84
C LYS A 34 8.96 0.95 6.14
N LEU A 35 9.40 1.80 7.06
CA LEU A 35 8.69 3.02 7.44
C LEU A 35 8.54 4.01 6.28
N ALA A 36 9.56 4.14 5.42
CA ALA A 36 9.48 4.99 4.23
C ALA A 36 8.40 4.50 3.25
N ARG A 37 8.31 3.17 3.04
CA ARG A 37 7.27 2.57 2.21
C ARG A 37 5.89 2.74 2.82
N GLU A 38 5.73 2.46 4.12
CA GLU A 38 4.47 2.62 4.83
C GLU A 38 3.99 4.08 4.80
N TYR A 39 4.90 5.04 5.01
CA TYR A 39 4.56 6.47 4.93
C TYR A 39 4.11 6.86 3.51
N LYS A 40 4.83 6.41 2.48
CA LYS A 40 4.46 6.67 1.08
C LYS A 40 3.07 6.09 0.77
N THR A 41 2.83 4.83 1.14
CA THR A 41 1.56 4.14 0.92
C THR A 41 0.43 4.85 1.66
N LYS A 42 0.65 5.23 2.92
CA LYS A 42 -0.32 5.99 3.71
C LYS A 42 -0.68 7.31 3.03
N LYS A 43 0.32 8.08 2.58
CA LYS A 43 0.09 9.36 1.89
C LYS A 43 -0.69 9.18 0.60
N PHE A 44 -0.36 8.16 -0.17
CA PHE A 44 -1.11 7.82 -1.37
C PHE A 44 -2.59 7.56 -1.07
N PHE A 45 -2.90 6.73 -0.07
CA PHE A 45 -4.30 6.45 0.28
C PHE A 45 -5.02 7.65 0.90
N GLU A 46 -4.33 8.51 1.65
CA GLU A 46 -4.89 9.79 2.10
C GLU A 46 -5.32 10.67 0.91
N GLU A 47 -4.50 10.74 -0.14
CA GLU A 47 -4.80 11.50 -1.35
C GLU A 47 -5.96 10.88 -2.16
N VAL A 48 -5.97 9.56 -2.32
CA VAL A 48 -7.06 8.82 -2.98
C VAL A 48 -8.38 9.03 -2.25
N ASN A 49 -8.41 8.88 -0.93
CA ASN A 49 -9.61 9.09 -0.13
C ASN A 49 -10.12 10.52 -0.27
N LEU A 50 -9.24 11.52 -0.20
CA LEU A 50 -9.62 12.92 -0.42
C LEU A 50 -10.17 13.17 -1.83
N ALA A 51 -9.68 12.45 -2.84
CA ALA A 51 -10.22 12.55 -4.20
C ALA A 51 -11.64 12.01 -4.27
N TYR A 52 -11.89 10.83 -3.67
CA TYR A 52 -13.23 10.26 -3.58
C TYR A 52 -14.20 11.13 -2.76
N GLU A 53 -13.75 11.68 -1.63
CA GLU A 53 -14.56 12.58 -0.80
C GLU A 53 -14.97 13.87 -1.53
N ARG A 54 -14.18 14.30 -2.52
CA ARG A 54 -14.45 15.51 -3.33
C ARG A 54 -15.31 15.23 -4.56
N MET A 55 -15.62 13.98 -4.87
CA MET A 55 -16.45 13.64 -6.03
C MET A 55 -17.84 14.25 -5.89
N SER A 56 -18.38 14.72 -7.00
CA SER A 56 -19.78 15.13 -7.04
C SER A 56 -20.70 13.91 -7.01
N SER A 57 -21.99 14.11 -6.73
CA SER A 57 -22.97 13.02 -6.79
C SER A 57 -23.07 12.40 -8.18
N GLU A 58 -22.91 13.20 -9.24
CA GLU A 58 -22.90 12.71 -10.63
C GLU A 58 -21.67 11.85 -10.91
N ASP A 59 -20.48 12.30 -10.48
CA ASP A 59 -19.25 11.50 -10.64
C ASP A 59 -19.32 10.19 -9.86
N TRP A 60 -19.94 10.19 -8.69
CA TRP A 60 -20.14 8.99 -7.88
C TRP A 60 -21.13 8.00 -8.53
N GLU A 61 -22.22 8.49 -9.11
CA GLU A 61 -23.15 7.65 -9.87
C GLU A 61 -22.48 7.02 -11.10
N ASN A 62 -21.65 7.77 -11.81
CA ASN A 62 -20.89 7.28 -12.95
C ASN A 62 -19.88 6.19 -12.53
N GLU A 63 -19.16 6.38 -11.42
CA GLU A 63 -18.24 5.38 -10.87
C GLU A 63 -18.97 4.07 -10.53
N LEU A 64 -20.14 4.16 -9.87
CA LEU A 64 -20.92 2.97 -9.52
C LEU A 64 -21.45 2.23 -10.75
N ALA A 65 -21.81 2.97 -11.80
CA ALA A 65 -22.23 2.39 -13.07
C ALA A 65 -21.06 1.64 -13.74
N GLU A 66 -19.89 2.27 -13.83
CA GLU A 66 -18.65 1.64 -14.34
C GLU A 66 -18.29 0.39 -13.53
N ARG A 67 -18.30 0.47 -12.20
CA ARG A 67 -18.00 -0.66 -11.33
C ARG A 67 -18.94 -1.85 -11.59
N LYS A 68 -20.23 -1.58 -11.79
CA LYS A 68 -21.22 -2.63 -12.12
C LYS A 68 -20.96 -3.27 -13.48
N GLU A 69 -20.48 -2.51 -14.46
CA GLU A 69 -20.09 -3.05 -15.76
C GLU A 69 -18.84 -3.93 -15.64
N LEU A 70 -17.90 -3.60 -14.75
CA LEU A 70 -16.70 -4.40 -14.49
C LEU A 70 -16.95 -5.63 -13.61
N ASP A 71 -17.97 -5.61 -12.75
CA ASP A 71 -18.32 -6.78 -11.92
C ASP A 71 -18.60 -8.05 -12.74
N ILE A 72 -19.02 -7.91 -14.00
CA ILE A 72 -19.24 -9.07 -14.89
C ILE A 72 -17.96 -9.86 -15.18
N THR A 73 -16.79 -9.20 -15.13
CA THR A 73 -15.49 -9.83 -15.38
C THR A 73 -14.87 -10.44 -14.12
N LEU A 74 -15.56 -10.37 -12.97
CA LEU A 74 -15.04 -10.88 -11.70
C LEU A 74 -14.74 -12.39 -11.74
N MET A 75 -15.51 -13.15 -12.54
CA MET A 75 -15.35 -14.60 -12.68
C MET A 75 -14.37 -15.00 -13.80
N ASP A 76 -13.85 -14.04 -14.58
CA ASP A 76 -12.93 -14.33 -15.66
C ASP A 76 -11.60 -14.89 -15.11
N GLY A 77 -11.20 -16.07 -15.57
CA GLY A 77 -10.00 -16.77 -15.09
C GLY A 77 -10.20 -17.57 -13.80
N SER A 78 -11.37 -17.52 -13.17
CA SER A 78 -11.77 -18.45 -12.10
C SER A 78 -12.38 -19.71 -12.71
N GLY A 79 -11.56 -20.46 -13.46
CA GLY A 79 -11.95 -21.79 -13.95
C GLY A 79 -12.26 -22.70 -12.76
N ASP A 80 -13.48 -23.24 -12.73
CA ASP A 80 -13.80 -24.40 -11.90
C ASP A 80 -12.79 -25.50 -12.25
N ALA A 81 -12.01 -25.95 -11.28
CA ALA A 81 -10.94 -26.94 -11.48
C ALA A 81 -11.47 -28.34 -11.86
N SER A 82 -12.75 -28.44 -12.26
CA SER A 82 -13.43 -29.69 -12.61
C SER A 82 -13.38 -30.05 -14.09
N ASP A 83 -13.00 -29.13 -14.99
CA ASP A 83 -13.10 -29.34 -16.45
C ASP A 83 -11.76 -29.61 -17.16
N GLU A 84 -10.67 -29.81 -16.42
CA GLU A 84 -9.43 -30.37 -16.99
C GLU A 84 -9.42 -31.91 -16.89
N THR A 85 -10.11 -32.58 -17.81
CA THR A 85 -9.83 -34.00 -18.11
C THR A 85 -8.49 -34.10 -18.83
N TRP A 86 -7.43 -34.42 -18.07
CA TRP A 86 -6.16 -34.95 -18.58
C TRP A 86 -6.28 -36.44 -18.92
#